data_AF-A0A399WKR4-F1
#
_entry.id   AF-A0A399WKR4-F1
#
_cell.length_a   1.000
_cell.length_b   1.000
_cell.length_c   1.000
_cell.angle_alpha   90.00
_cell.angle_beta   90.00
_cell.angle_gamma   90.00
#
_symmetry.space_group_name_H-M   'P 1'
#
loop_
_entity.id
_entity.type
_entity.pdbx_description
1 polymer ?
#
loop_
_entity_poly.entity_id
_entity_poly.type
_entity_poly.pdbx_seq_one_letter_code
_entity_poly.pdbx_strand_id
1 'polypeptide(L)'
;MKSKILVCVFALCCISLTAFGQFFDYEAPLIRLKTGLPTVFAVEGVREISGGEEESVLNVSISVKKGRIESVSRDAGCWVVTVRTGSKEASTYLIKDSVFKIVGEESKKVIVNAIHWKDGN
;
A
#
# COMPACT_ATOMS: atom_id res chain seq x y z
N MET A 1 2.24 55.98 34.30
CA MET A 1 2.01 54.61 34.80
C MET A 1 0.57 54.21 34.51
N LYS A 2 0.37 53.17 33.69
CA LYS A 2 -0.95 52.65 33.29
C LYS A 2 -0.96 51.14 33.57
N SER A 3 -1.94 50.69 34.33
CA SER A 3 -2.19 49.31 34.77
C SER A 3 -2.32 48.30 33.63
N LYS A 4 -2.03 47.02 33.95
CA LYS A 4 -2.89 45.83 33.73
C LYS A 4 -2.09 44.56 34.08
N ILE A 5 -2.27 44.03 35.28
CA ILE A 5 -1.90 42.65 35.62
C ILE A 5 -3.21 41.92 35.84
N LEU A 6 -3.56 41.04 34.91
CA LEU A 6 -4.76 40.22 34.97
C LEU A 6 -4.37 38.78 34.65
N VAL A 7 -4.30 37.98 35.72
CA VAL A 7 -4.77 36.60 35.86
C VAL A 7 -4.16 35.54 34.93
N CYS A 8 -3.55 34.51 35.52
CA CYS A 8 -3.94 33.10 35.33
C CYS A 8 -2.94 32.15 36.03
N VAL A 9 -3.08 32.00 37.34
CA VAL A 9 -2.53 30.86 38.10
C VAL A 9 -3.70 29.90 38.30
N PHE A 10 -4.07 29.11 37.28
CA PHE A 10 -4.99 27.97 37.45
C PHE A 10 -5.05 27.10 36.18
N ALA A 11 -4.00 26.33 35.90
CA ALA A 11 -4.08 25.12 35.06
C ALA A 11 -2.77 24.33 35.12
N LEU A 12 -2.20 24.18 36.32
CA LEU A 12 -1.46 22.95 36.63
C LEU A 12 -2.52 21.87 36.84
N CYS A 13 -2.42 20.81 36.05
CA CYS A 13 -3.12 19.52 36.09
C CYS A 13 -3.94 19.24 34.83
N CYS A 14 -3.73 18.03 34.29
CA CYS A 14 -4.25 17.47 33.03
C CYS A 14 -3.47 18.03 31.84
N ILE A 15 -2.57 17.30 31.16
CA ILE A 15 -2.78 15.97 30.61
C ILE A 15 -1.40 15.35 30.35
N SER A 16 -1.05 14.30 31.08
CA SER A 16 -0.01 13.36 30.69
C SER A 16 -0.50 12.60 29.46
N LEU A 17 -0.15 13.06 28.25
CA LEU A 17 -0.31 12.24 27.06
C LEU A 17 0.74 11.13 27.08
N THR A 18 0.27 9.90 27.07
CA THR A 18 1.03 8.68 26.80
C THR A 18 1.83 8.83 25.50
N ALA A 19 3.14 9.00 25.61
CA ALA A 19 4.06 8.86 24.49
C ALA A 19 4.26 7.37 24.18
N PHE A 20 3.24 6.76 23.57
CA PHE A 20 3.40 5.53 22.80
C PHE A 20 3.06 5.85 21.35
N GLY A 21 4.00 6.50 20.69
CA GLY A 21 4.00 6.63 19.24
C GLY A 21 5.38 6.24 18.76
N GLN A 22 5.55 4.99 18.34
CA GLN A 22 6.60 4.68 17.36
C GLN A 22 6.17 5.34 16.05
N PHE A 23 6.39 6.64 15.95
CA PHE A 23 6.35 7.34 14.67
C PHE A 23 7.61 6.93 13.92
N PHE A 24 7.52 5.87 13.14
CA PHE A 24 8.43 5.68 12.02
C PHE A 24 7.96 6.64 10.92
N ASP A 25 8.33 7.90 11.06
CA ASP A 25 8.27 8.87 9.97
C ASP A 25 9.45 8.60 9.05
N TYR A 26 9.35 7.51 8.28
CA TYR A 26 10.12 7.40 7.06
C TYR A 26 9.26 8.03 5.97
N GLU A 27 9.67 9.20 5.50
CA GLU A 27 9.32 9.70 4.17
C GLU A 27 9.83 8.67 3.14
N ALA A 28 9.13 7.54 3.04
CA ALA A 28 9.39 6.57 2.00
C ALA A 28 9.04 7.27 0.68
N PRO A 29 9.95 7.32 -0.31
CA PRO A 29 9.62 7.88 -1.61
C PRO A 29 8.34 7.20 -2.11
N LEU A 30 7.35 8.00 -2.51
CA LEU A 30 6.06 7.49 -2.94
C LEU A 30 6.24 6.77 -4.29
N ILE A 31 6.58 5.48 -4.24
CA ILE A 31 6.75 4.66 -5.43
C ILE A 31 5.40 4.49 -6.08
N ARG A 32 5.29 5.00 -7.31
CA ARG A 32 4.11 4.85 -8.15
C ARG A 32 4.38 3.78 -9.19
N LEU A 33 3.43 2.87 -9.34
CA LEU A 33 3.49 1.84 -10.37
C LEU A 33 2.66 2.27 -11.59
N LYS A 34 3.22 2.11 -12.78
CA LYS A 34 2.46 2.10 -14.02
C LYS A 34 1.77 0.73 -14.09
N THR A 35 0.51 0.67 -13.69
CA THR A 35 -0.17 -0.62 -13.47
C THR A 35 -0.60 -1.25 -14.79
N GLY A 36 0.04 -2.35 -15.20
CA GLY A 36 -0.47 -3.26 -16.23
C GLY A 36 -1.48 -4.29 -15.70
N LEU A 37 -1.99 -4.10 -14.47
CA LEU A 37 -2.95 -4.99 -13.84
C LEU A 37 -4.29 -5.00 -14.59
N PRO A 38 -5.02 -6.12 -14.57
CA PRO A 38 -6.43 -6.15 -14.98
C PRO A 38 -7.23 -5.06 -14.25
N THR A 39 -8.17 -4.44 -14.96
CA THR A 39 -8.92 -3.26 -14.48
C THR A 39 -9.77 -3.52 -13.24
N VAL A 40 -10.00 -4.77 -12.88
CA VAL A 40 -10.69 -5.20 -11.66
C VAL A 40 -9.86 -5.00 -10.39
N PHE A 41 -8.55 -4.76 -10.52
CA PHE A 41 -7.65 -4.51 -9.42
C PHE A 41 -7.27 -3.02 -9.35
N ALA A 42 -6.94 -2.54 -8.16
CA ALA A 42 -6.31 -1.25 -7.93
C ALA A 42 -5.11 -1.41 -7.00
N VAL A 43 -4.01 -0.72 -7.30
CA VAL A 43 -2.86 -0.65 -6.38
C VAL A 43 -3.17 0.40 -5.33
N GLU A 44 -3.19 -0.04 -4.07
CA GLU A 44 -3.46 0.80 -2.90
C GLU A 44 -2.16 1.35 -2.31
N GLY A 45 -1.07 0.60 -2.42
CA GLY A 45 0.20 0.97 -1.81
C GLY A 45 1.34 0.13 -2.33
N VAL A 46 2.53 0.72 -2.31
CA VAL A 46 3.76 0.08 -2.78
C VAL A 46 4.85 0.43 -1.77
N ARG A 47 5.58 -0.58 -1.33
CA ARG A 47 6.72 -0.43 -0.44
C ARG A 47 7.92 -1.12 -1.07
N GLU A 48 8.97 -0.37 -1.34
CA GLU A 48 10.24 -0.98 -1.72
C GLU A 48 10.93 -1.55 -0.48
N ILE A 49 11.40 -2.78 -0.63
CA ILE A 49 12.12 -3.53 0.40
C ILE A 49 13.62 -3.38 0.17
N SER A 50 14.03 -3.40 -1.10
CA SER A 50 15.40 -3.10 -1.54
C SER A 50 15.38 -2.54 -2.96
N GLY A 51 16.23 -1.55 -3.23
CA GLY A 51 16.37 -0.94 -4.56
C GLY A 51 17.84 -0.73 -4.91
N GLY A 52 18.20 -1.00 -6.17
CA GLY A 52 19.48 -0.67 -6.80
C GLY A 52 19.27 0.16 -8.06
N GLU A 53 20.29 0.31 -8.91
CA GLU A 53 20.14 1.02 -10.19
C GLU A 53 19.37 0.20 -11.22
N GLU A 54 19.56 -1.13 -11.22
CA GLU A 54 18.98 -2.02 -12.24
C GLU A 54 17.72 -2.77 -11.77
N GLU A 55 17.54 -2.97 -10.46
CA GLU A 55 16.42 -3.75 -9.91
C GLU A 55 15.82 -3.17 -8.63
N SER A 56 14.53 -3.42 -8.45
CA SER A 56 13.76 -3.06 -7.26
C SER A 56 12.91 -4.24 -6.79
N VAL A 57 12.93 -4.50 -5.49
CA VAL A 57 12.12 -5.54 -4.83
C VAL A 57 11.01 -4.87 -4.05
N LEU A 58 9.75 -5.20 -4.39
CA LEU A 58 8.58 -4.49 -3.90
C LEU A 58 7.63 -5.42 -3.13
N ASN A 59 7.02 -4.87 -2.08
CA ASN A 59 5.75 -5.34 -1.53
C ASN A 59 4.63 -4.45 -2.07
N VAL A 60 3.57 -5.05 -2.61
CA VAL A 60 2.46 -4.32 -3.22
C VAL A 60 1.18 -4.62 -2.44
N SER A 61 0.35 -3.60 -2.21
CA SER A 61 -1.02 -3.75 -1.70
C SER A 61 -1.99 -3.54 -2.85
N ILE A 62 -2.84 -4.54 -3.11
CA ILE A 62 -3.81 -4.53 -4.19
C ILE A 62 -5.20 -4.78 -3.62
N SER A 63 -6.15 -3.93 -3.99
CA SER A 63 -7.57 -4.14 -3.76
C SER A 63 -8.25 -4.69 -5.02
N VAL A 64 -9.28 -5.49 -4.83
CA VAL A 64 -10.28 -5.75 -5.87
C VAL A 64 -11.28 -4.60 -5.83
N LYS A 65 -11.65 -4.04 -6.97
CA LYS A 65 -12.62 -2.93 -7.04
C LYS A 65 -14.05 -3.35 -6.71
N LYS A 66 -14.42 -4.60 -7.00
CA LYS A 66 -15.73 -5.18 -6.71
C LYS A 66 -15.61 -6.69 -6.48
N GLY A 67 -16.22 -7.17 -5.40
CA GLY A 67 -16.24 -8.59 -5.07
C GLY A 67 -15.10 -8.99 -4.13
N ARG A 68 -14.96 -10.30 -3.93
CA ARG A 68 -14.03 -10.87 -2.95
C ARG A 68 -12.98 -11.75 -3.61
N ILE A 69 -11.83 -11.85 -2.98
CA ILE A 69 -10.76 -12.76 -3.37
C ILE A 69 -11.07 -14.13 -2.79
N GLU A 70 -11.21 -15.13 -3.65
CA GLU A 70 -11.48 -16.50 -3.23
C GLU A 70 -10.21 -17.31 -3.03
N SER A 71 -9.23 -17.09 -3.89
CA SER A 71 -7.97 -17.80 -3.84
C SER A 71 -6.87 -16.97 -4.49
N VAL A 72 -5.67 -17.16 -3.94
CA VAL A 72 -4.42 -16.65 -4.48
C VAL A 72 -3.43 -17.79 -4.44
N SER A 73 -2.77 -18.05 -5.57
CA SER A 73 -1.63 -18.95 -5.64
C SER A 73 -0.53 -18.37 -6.51
N ARG A 74 0.66 -18.96 -6.41
CA ARG A 74 1.82 -18.64 -7.23
C ARG A 74 2.10 -19.87 -8.10
N ASP A 75 2.06 -19.70 -9.41
CA ASP A 75 2.34 -20.77 -10.37
C ASP A 75 3.20 -20.24 -11.52
N ALA A 76 4.29 -20.94 -11.85
CA ALA A 76 5.22 -20.59 -12.94
C ALA A 76 5.61 -19.08 -13.02
N GLY A 77 5.82 -18.43 -11.87
CA GLY A 77 6.17 -17.00 -11.80
C GLY A 77 5.00 -16.03 -12.07
N CYS A 78 3.77 -16.54 -12.10
CA CYS A 78 2.54 -15.76 -12.17
C CYS A 78 1.79 -15.86 -10.83
N TRP A 79 1.15 -14.76 -10.43
CA TRP A 79 0.10 -14.79 -9.42
C TRP A 79 -1.21 -15.21 -10.10
N VAL A 80 -1.82 -16.29 -9.60
CA VAL A 80 -3.11 -16.78 -10.04
C VAL A 80 -4.14 -16.37 -8.99
N VAL A 81 -5.05 -15.48 -9.36
CA VAL A 81 -6.00 -14.86 -8.42
C VAL A 81 -7.42 -15.11 -8.90
N THR A 82 -8.24 -15.75 -8.08
CA THR A 82 -9.67 -15.92 -8.39
C THR A 82 -10.48 -14.91 -7.61
N VAL A 83 -11.26 -14.10 -8.32
CA VAL A 83 -12.16 -13.10 -7.76
C VAL A 83 -13.60 -13.54 -8.00
N ARG A 84 -14.41 -13.54 -6.94
CA ARG A 84 -15.86 -13.76 -7.02
C ARG A 84 -16.60 -12.44 -6.89
N THR A 85 -17.34 -12.08 -7.93
CA THR A 85 -18.15 -10.86 -8.01
C THR A 85 -19.61 -11.09 -7.60
N GLY A 86 -20.05 -12.35 -7.47
CA GLY A 86 -21.38 -12.74 -7.01
C GLY A 86 -21.51 -14.24 -6.73
N SER A 87 -22.68 -14.72 -6.31
CA SER A 87 -22.86 -16.12 -5.88
C SER A 87 -22.54 -17.16 -6.97
N LYS A 88 -22.70 -16.79 -8.25
CA LYS A 88 -22.47 -17.68 -9.40
C LYS A 88 -21.36 -17.19 -10.36
N GLU A 89 -20.71 -16.08 -10.06
CA GLU A 89 -19.76 -15.44 -10.98
C GLU A 89 -18.38 -15.32 -10.33
N ALA A 90 -17.41 -16.03 -10.91
CA ALA A 90 -16.01 -15.96 -10.52
C ALA A 90 -15.13 -15.87 -11.77
N SER A 91 -14.01 -15.18 -11.66
CA SER A 91 -13.03 -15.01 -12.74
C SER A 91 -11.63 -15.19 -12.19
N THR A 92 -10.79 -15.89 -12.94
CA THR A 92 -9.38 -16.12 -12.58
C THR A 92 -8.48 -15.23 -13.43
N TYR A 93 -7.56 -14.55 -12.77
CA TYR A 93 -6.61 -13.62 -13.37
C TYR A 93 -5.18 -14.13 -13.19
N LEU A 94 -4.38 -13.95 -14.23
CA LEU A 94 -2.96 -14.28 -14.25
C LEU A 94 -2.16 -12.98 -14.28
N ILE A 95 -1.38 -12.73 -13.24
CA ILE A 95 -0.62 -11.49 -13.05
C ILE A 95 0.87 -11.84 -12.97
N LYS A 96 1.66 -11.39 -13.95
CA LYS A 96 3.12 -11.55 -13.97
C LYS A 96 3.80 -10.38 -13.28
N ASP A 97 4.96 -10.60 -12.68
CA ASP A 97 5.72 -9.52 -12.04
C ASP A 97 6.12 -8.42 -13.05
N SER A 98 6.30 -8.79 -14.33
CA SER A 98 6.64 -7.86 -15.41
C SER A 98 5.55 -6.83 -15.75
N VAL A 99 4.33 -6.99 -15.23
CA VAL A 99 3.27 -5.97 -15.40
C VAL A 99 3.44 -4.78 -14.47
N PHE A 100 4.27 -4.91 -13.43
CA PHE A 100 4.59 -3.83 -12.52
C PHE A 100 5.82 -3.09 -13.04
N LYS A 101 5.68 -1.78 -13.26
CA LYS A 101 6.78 -0.90 -13.64
C LYS A 101 6.78 0.33 -12.74
N ILE A 102 7.93 0.77 -12.28
CA ILE A 102 8.06 2.01 -11.51
C ILE A 102 7.97 3.18 -12.48
N VAL A 103 7.11 4.16 -12.19
CA VAL A 103 6.95 5.36 -13.01
C VAL A 103 8.25 6.18 -12.95
N GLY A 104 8.81 6.51 -14.12
CA GLY A 104 10.09 7.22 -14.22
C GLY A 104 11.33 6.32 -14.17
N GLU A 105 11.16 5.02 -13.89
CA GLU A 105 12.22 4.00 -13.88
C GLU A 105 11.76 2.76 -14.66
N GLU A 106 11.12 2.94 -15.83
CA GLU A 106 10.46 1.83 -16.55
C GLU A 106 11.42 0.77 -17.13
N SER A 107 12.71 1.09 -17.24
CA SER A 107 13.76 0.15 -17.64
C SER A 107 14.23 -0.73 -16.48
N LYS A 108 13.91 -0.37 -15.24
CA LYS A 108 14.32 -1.09 -14.04
C LYS A 108 13.52 -2.38 -13.89
N LYS A 109 14.21 -3.45 -13.54
CA LYS A 109 13.58 -4.74 -13.28
C LYS A 109 12.82 -4.68 -11.95
N VAL A 110 11.52 -4.94 -12.00
CA VAL A 110 10.68 -5.04 -10.79
C VAL A 110 10.50 -6.49 -10.40
N ILE A 111 10.82 -6.81 -9.15
CA ILE A 111 10.58 -8.10 -8.52
C ILE A 111 9.53 -7.92 -7.43
N VAL A 112 8.44 -8.68 -7.49
CA VAL A 112 7.38 -8.61 -6.47
C VAL A 112 7.65 -9.68 -5.42
N ASN A 113 8.07 -9.24 -4.23
CA ASN A 113 8.32 -10.13 -3.09
C ASN A 113 7.00 -10.63 -2.48
N ALA A 114 6.03 -9.72 -2.28
CA ALA A 114 4.72 -10.07 -1.75
C ALA A 114 3.62 -9.16 -2.30
N ILE A 115 2.41 -9.72 -2.37
CA ILE A 115 1.19 -8.94 -2.62
C ILE A 115 0.24 -9.12 -1.44
N HIS A 116 -0.15 -8.01 -0.83
CA HIS A 116 -1.20 -7.94 0.17
C HIS A 116 -2.53 -7.66 -0.54
N TRP A 117 -3.48 -8.55 -0.34
CA TRP A 117 -4.73 -8.59 -1.09
C TRP A 117 -5.89 -8.10 -0.23
N LYS A 118 -6.75 -7.26 -0.80
CA LYS A 118 -7.94 -6.72 -0.12
C LYS A 118 -9.18 -6.88 -0.98
N ASP A 119 -10.28 -7.27 -0.34
CA ASP A 119 -11.60 -7.34 -0.98
C ASP A 119 -12.14 -5.96 -1.35
N GLY A 120 -13.02 -5.93 -2.34
CA GLY A 120 -13.77 -4.74 -2.75
C GLY A 120 -15.13 -4.69 -2.10
N ASN A 121 -15.51 -3.48 -1.66
CA ASN A 121 -16.89 -3.19 -1.23
C ASN A 121 -17.86 -3.17 -2.42
#